data_AF-A0A2D2D2P3-F1
#
_entry.id   AF-A0A2D2D2P3-F1
#
_cell.length_a   1.000
_cell.length_b   1.000
_cell.length_c   1.000
_cell.angle_alpha   90.00
_cell.angle_beta   90.00
_cell.angle_gamma   90.00
#
_symmetry.space_group_name_H-M   'P 1'
#
loop_
_entity.id
_entity.type
_entity.pdbx_description
1 polymer ?
#
loop_
_entity_poly.entity_id
_entity_poly.type
_entity_poly.pdbx_seq_one_letter_code
_entity_poly.pdbx_strand_id
1 'polypeptide(L)'
;MLQLATKAAVALVLMSAPALAESWNVSEESNSGIKSSTGTWAVTADGDKLSGKAEMQSAEGAPTAYTFEGSKSGEVYTITIGEREDKLTGCVWTGAAPEKSDPKHFKLIGKVKCSSGPGFVIRASKM
;
A
#
# COMPACT_ATOMS: atom_id res chain seq x y z
N MET A 1 44.48 25.70 25.05
CA MET A 1 43.90 24.89 23.96
C MET A 1 42.43 25.21 23.87
N LEU A 2 41.96 25.78 22.75
CA LEU A 2 40.53 25.90 22.47
C LEU A 2 40.34 25.62 20.98
N GLN A 3 40.01 24.37 20.66
CA GLN A 3 39.69 23.95 19.31
C GLN A 3 38.29 24.47 18.97
N LEU A 4 38.18 25.41 18.03
CA LEU A 4 36.90 25.76 17.41
C LEU A 4 36.66 24.82 16.23
N ALA A 5 35.85 23.78 16.47
CA ALA A 5 35.32 22.94 15.41
C ALA A 5 34.17 23.67 14.71
N THR A 6 34.44 24.19 13.51
CA THR A 6 33.44 24.79 12.62
C THR A 6 32.49 23.69 12.13
N LYS A 7 31.29 23.62 12.70
CA LYS A 7 30.23 22.73 12.24
C LYS A 7 29.62 23.30 10.96
N ALA A 8 29.91 22.69 9.81
CA ALA A 8 29.21 22.97 8.57
C ALA A 8 27.76 22.51 8.70
N ALA A 9 26.83 23.45 8.78
CA ALA A 9 25.40 23.17 8.67
C ALA A 9 25.07 22.96 7.19
N VAL A 10 24.93 21.70 6.78
CA VAL A 10 24.36 21.36 5.47
C VAL A 10 22.85 21.58 5.57
N ALA A 11 22.38 22.69 5.00
CA ALA A 11 20.96 22.89 4.76
C ALA A 11 20.51 21.94 3.65
N LEU A 12 19.89 20.81 4.03
CA LEU A 12 19.19 19.93 3.11
C LEU A 12 17.97 20.68 2.58
N VAL A 13 18.06 21.17 1.35
CA VAL A 13 16.91 21.59 0.56
C VAL A 13 16.09 20.34 0.29
N LEU A 14 15.03 20.12 1.08
CA LEU A 14 14.01 19.12 0.80
C LEU A 14 13.34 19.52 -0.52
N MET A 15 13.77 18.91 -1.62
CA MET A 15 13.06 18.98 -2.87
C MET A 15 11.74 18.24 -2.66
N SER A 16 10.67 18.98 -2.36
CA SER A 16 9.31 18.47 -2.34
C SER A 16 8.94 18.12 -3.78
N ALA A 17 9.20 16.86 -4.16
CA ALA A 17 8.59 16.31 -5.36
C ALA A 17 7.07 16.39 -5.20
N PRO A 18 6.32 16.73 -6.27
CA PRO A 18 4.87 16.74 -6.19
C PRO A 18 4.38 15.32 -5.89
N ALA A 19 3.55 15.19 -4.86
CA ALA A 19 2.91 13.93 -4.55
C ALA A 19 1.97 13.55 -5.70
N LEU A 20 2.16 12.36 -6.28
CA LEU A 20 1.32 11.86 -7.36
C LEU A 20 0.12 11.13 -6.75
N ALA A 21 -1.08 11.62 -7.05
CA ALA A 21 -2.32 10.96 -6.70
C ALA A 21 -2.75 10.02 -7.83
N GLU A 22 -3.04 8.77 -7.50
CA GLU A 22 -3.46 7.72 -8.42
C GLU A 22 -4.65 6.96 -7.84
N SER A 23 -5.47 6.38 -8.72
CA SER A 23 -6.57 5.48 -8.33
C SER A 23 -6.27 4.07 -8.81
N TRP A 24 -6.34 3.09 -7.91
CA TRP A 24 -6.12 1.68 -8.23
C TRP A 24 -7.40 0.88 -8.00
N ASN A 25 -7.79 0.05 -8.97
CA ASN A 25 -8.79 -1.00 -8.76
C ASN A 25 -8.19 -2.12 -7.91
N VAL A 26 -8.90 -2.55 -6.88
CA VAL A 26 -8.42 -3.55 -5.92
C VAL A 26 -9.44 -4.66 -5.72
N SER A 27 -8.96 -5.90 -5.64
CA SER A 27 -9.70 -7.03 -5.09
C SER A 27 -8.96 -7.69 -3.94
N GLU A 28 -9.71 -8.09 -2.92
CA GLU A 28 -9.27 -8.92 -1.81
C GLU A 28 -9.94 -10.28 -1.92
N GLU A 29 -9.19 -11.33 -1.65
CA GLU A 29 -9.69 -12.70 -1.62
C GLU A 29 -9.15 -13.40 -0.37
N SER A 30 -10.04 -13.94 0.46
CA SER A 30 -9.63 -14.71 1.63
C SER A 30 -8.75 -15.89 1.19
N ASN A 31 -7.81 -16.32 2.02
CA ASN A 31 -7.00 -17.52 1.69
C ASN A 31 -7.84 -18.80 1.52
N SER A 32 -9.11 -18.80 1.95
CA SER A 32 -10.08 -19.87 1.71
C SER A 32 -10.82 -19.76 0.37
N GLY A 33 -10.65 -18.67 -0.39
CA GLY A 33 -11.27 -18.43 -1.70
C GLY A 33 -12.77 -18.10 -1.68
N ILE A 34 -13.42 -18.13 -0.51
CA ILE A 34 -14.89 -18.04 -0.38
C ILE A 34 -15.37 -16.59 -0.22
N LYS A 35 -14.54 -15.70 0.35
CA LYS A 35 -14.90 -14.30 0.57
C LYS A 35 -14.04 -13.41 -0.29
N SER A 36 -14.69 -12.50 -1.01
CA SER A 36 -14.02 -11.47 -1.78
C SER A 36 -14.60 -10.09 -1.47
N SER A 37 -13.76 -9.07 -1.57
CA SER A 37 -14.20 -7.68 -1.63
C SER A 37 -13.51 -6.99 -2.78
N THR A 38 -14.19 -6.04 -3.40
CA THR A 38 -13.66 -5.26 -4.51
C THR A 38 -13.85 -3.78 -4.24
N GLY A 39 -12.99 -2.95 -4.82
CA GLY A 39 -13.05 -1.52 -4.55
C GLY A 39 -11.93 -0.74 -5.21
N THR A 40 -11.68 0.44 -4.66
CA THR A 40 -10.69 1.38 -5.18
C THR A 40 -9.80 1.88 -4.06
N TRP A 41 -8.50 1.98 -4.35
CA TRP A 41 -7.53 2.66 -3.50
C TRP A 41 -7.19 4.01 -4.12
N ALA A 42 -7.37 5.08 -3.37
CA ALA A 42 -6.79 6.38 -3.67
C ALA A 42 -5.39 6.40 -3.06
N VAL A 43 -4.37 6.33 -3.92
CA VAL A 43 -2.96 6.23 -3.56
C VAL A 43 -2.28 7.58 -3.76
N THR A 44 -1.54 8.02 -2.77
CA THR A 44 -0.61 9.15 -2.85
C THR A 44 0.81 8.61 -2.80
N ALA A 45 1.62 8.92 -3.81
CA ALA A 45 3.03 8.56 -3.87
C ALA A 45 3.92 9.78 -3.66
N ASP A 46 4.83 9.70 -2.69
CA ASP A 46 5.88 10.69 -2.41
C ASP A 46 7.24 9.98 -2.44
N GLY A 47 7.87 9.97 -3.62
CA GLY A 47 9.04 9.15 -3.89
C GLY A 47 8.74 7.66 -3.69
N ASP A 48 9.48 7.04 -2.77
CA ASP A 48 9.30 5.63 -2.41
C ASP A 48 8.20 5.41 -1.36
N LYS A 49 7.60 6.46 -0.79
CA LYS A 49 6.53 6.34 0.20
C LYS A 49 5.16 6.33 -0.48
N LEU A 50 4.27 5.53 0.08
CA LEU A 50 2.89 5.41 -0.35
C LEU A 50 1.98 5.64 0.84
N SER A 51 0.88 6.36 0.64
CA SER A 51 -0.20 6.47 1.61
C SER A 51 -1.54 6.55 0.88
N GLY A 52 -2.63 6.34 1.59
CA GLY A 52 -3.93 6.46 0.95
C GLY A 52 -5.10 5.94 1.75
N LYS A 53 -6.22 5.86 1.04
CA LYS A 53 -7.49 5.33 1.54
C LYS A 53 -8.03 4.31 0.56
N ALA A 54 -8.55 3.21 1.10
CA ALA A 54 -9.29 2.20 0.39
C ALA A 54 -10.78 2.35 0.66
N GLU A 55 -11.58 2.19 -0.38
CA GLU A 55 -13.02 2.05 -0.31
C GLU A 55 -13.39 0.73 -0.98
N MET A 56 -13.83 -0.23 -0.18
CA MET A 56 -14.08 -1.62 -0.57
C MET A 56 -15.54 -1.98 -0.29
N GLN A 57 -16.05 -2.95 -1.03
CA GLN A 57 -17.35 -3.55 -0.81
C GLN A 57 -17.20 -5.07 -0.82
N SER A 58 -17.70 -5.72 0.22
CA SER A 58 -17.73 -7.19 0.28
C SER A 58 -18.70 -7.76 -0.76
N ALA A 59 -18.54 -9.04 -1.09
CA ALA A 59 -19.46 -9.75 -1.97
C ALA A 59 -20.93 -9.70 -1.48
N GLU A 60 -21.13 -9.57 -0.16
CA GLU A 60 -22.44 -9.42 0.49
C GLU A 60 -22.93 -7.97 0.52
N GLY A 61 -22.17 -7.03 -0.03
CA GLY A 61 -22.53 -5.62 -0.16
C GLY A 61 -22.20 -4.76 1.06
N ALA A 62 -21.53 -5.30 2.07
CA ALA A 62 -21.08 -4.50 3.22
C ALA A 62 -19.91 -3.59 2.79
N PRO A 63 -19.99 -2.27 2.97
CA PRO A 63 -18.86 -1.40 2.73
C PRO A 63 -17.75 -1.68 3.74
N THR A 64 -16.50 -1.41 3.36
CA THR A 64 -15.35 -1.42 4.26
C THR A 64 -14.37 -0.37 3.78
N ALA A 65 -13.98 0.55 4.67
CA ALA A 65 -12.96 1.54 4.37
C ALA A 65 -11.79 1.42 5.34
N TYR A 66 -10.59 1.68 4.84
CA TYR A 66 -9.38 1.72 5.67
C TYR A 66 -8.37 2.69 5.07
N THR A 67 -7.50 3.25 5.91
CA THR A 67 -6.30 3.94 5.45
C THR A 67 -5.16 2.96 5.31
N PHE A 68 -4.12 3.35 4.60
CA PHE A 68 -2.89 2.57 4.52
C PHE A 68 -1.67 3.47 4.35
N GLU A 69 -0.53 2.95 4.77
CA GLU A 69 0.78 3.55 4.56
C GLU A 69 1.76 2.48 4.13
N GLY A 70 2.75 2.83 3.34
CA GLY A 70 3.69 1.86 2.83
C GLY A 70 4.85 2.47 2.08
N SER A 71 5.58 1.60 1.41
CA SER A 71 6.70 1.98 0.58
C SER A 71 6.87 1.05 -0.60
N LYS A 72 7.53 1.56 -1.63
CA LYS A 72 8.03 0.83 -2.77
C LYS A 72 9.55 0.69 -2.64
N SER A 73 10.07 -0.50 -2.91
CA SER A 73 11.51 -0.76 -3.03
C SER A 73 11.74 -1.62 -4.27
N GLY A 74 12.24 -1.00 -5.34
CA GLY A 74 12.27 -1.65 -6.66
C GLY A 74 10.85 -1.99 -7.12
N GLU A 75 10.60 -3.24 -7.51
CA GLU A 75 9.27 -3.69 -7.96
C GLU A 75 8.37 -4.24 -6.83
N VAL A 76 8.83 -4.17 -5.58
CA VAL A 76 8.12 -4.69 -4.41
C VAL A 76 7.48 -3.55 -3.63
N TYR A 77 6.18 -3.71 -3.34
CA TYR A 77 5.36 -2.81 -2.57
C TYR A 77 5.07 -3.44 -1.22
N THR A 78 5.30 -2.71 -0.14
CA THR A 78 4.95 -3.15 1.23
C THR A 78 4.04 -2.11 1.85
N ILE A 79 2.82 -2.51 2.23
CA ILE A 79 1.78 -1.62 2.72
C ILE A 79 1.24 -2.16 4.04
N THR A 80 1.23 -1.31 5.05
CA THR A 80 0.51 -1.52 6.30
C THR A 80 -0.90 -1.00 6.14
N ILE A 81 -1.87 -1.88 6.33
CA ILE A 81 -3.29 -1.55 6.32
C ILE A 81 -3.66 -1.11 7.72
N GLY A 82 -4.35 0.03 7.81
CA GLY A 82 -4.88 0.59 9.03
C GLY A 82 -6.01 -0.25 9.62
N GLU A 83 -6.71 0.32 10.59
CA GLU A 83 -7.84 -0.35 11.22
C GLU A 83 -8.96 -0.64 10.20
N ARG A 84 -9.52 -1.84 10.29
CA ARG A 84 -10.58 -2.33 9.41
C ARG A 84 -11.82 -2.66 10.23
N GLU A 85 -12.99 -2.50 9.61
CA GLU A 85 -14.28 -2.81 10.24
C GLU A 85 -14.43 -4.31 10.57
N ASP A 86 -13.74 -5.18 9.85
CA ASP A 86 -13.70 -6.63 10.10
C ASP A 86 -12.82 -7.03 11.31
N LYS A 87 -12.26 -6.06 12.03
CA LYS A 87 -11.42 -6.21 13.22
C LYS A 87 -10.08 -6.91 12.96
N LEU A 88 -9.67 -7.04 11.69
CA LEU A 88 -8.31 -7.45 11.37
C LEU A 88 -7.34 -6.31 11.66
N THR A 89 -6.27 -6.59 12.40
CA THR A 89 -5.27 -5.61 12.84
C THR A 89 -3.85 -6.08 12.54
N GLY A 90 -2.94 -5.11 12.42
CA GLY A 90 -1.54 -5.38 12.09
C GLY A 90 -1.39 -6.10 10.75
N CYS A 91 -2.19 -5.69 9.75
CA CYS A 91 -2.20 -6.30 8.43
C CYS A 91 -1.14 -5.66 7.54
N VAL A 92 -0.21 -6.46 7.03
CA VAL A 92 0.82 -6.02 6.10
C VAL A 92 0.68 -6.77 4.79
N TRP A 93 0.46 -6.02 3.72
CA TRP A 93 0.49 -6.50 2.34
C TRP A 93 1.89 -6.37 1.76
N THR A 94 2.36 -7.42 1.09
CA THR A 94 3.56 -7.36 0.24
C THR A 94 3.21 -7.84 -1.16
N GLY A 95 3.27 -6.95 -2.15
CA GLY A 95 2.92 -7.23 -3.53
C GLY A 95 3.99 -6.83 -4.54
N ALA A 96 3.95 -7.48 -5.69
CA ALA A 96 4.84 -7.21 -6.82
C ALA A 96 4.11 -7.50 -8.14
N ALA A 97 4.70 -7.05 -9.24
CA ALA A 97 4.25 -7.46 -10.57
C ALA A 97 4.42 -8.98 -10.74
N PRO A 98 3.45 -9.71 -11.30
CA PRO A 98 3.64 -11.12 -11.60
C PRO A 98 4.73 -11.29 -12.67
N GLU A 99 5.49 -12.38 -12.62
CA GLU A 99 6.65 -12.63 -13.51
C GLU A 99 6.34 -12.53 -15.03
N LYS A 100 5.07 -12.66 -15.41
CA LYS A 100 4.59 -12.55 -16.80
C LYS A 100 3.56 -11.43 -16.99
N SER A 101 3.66 -10.34 -16.22
CA SER A 101 2.81 -9.16 -16.45
C SER A 101 3.13 -8.52 -17.79
N ASP A 102 2.10 -8.19 -18.57
CA ASP A 102 2.24 -7.25 -19.67
C ASP A 102 2.71 -5.90 -19.11
N PRO A 103 3.86 -5.36 -19.55
CA PRO A 103 4.39 -4.09 -19.05
C PRO A 103 3.45 -2.90 -19.31
N LYS A 104 2.46 -3.05 -20.20
CA LYS A 104 1.43 -2.02 -20.44
C LYS A 104 0.35 -1.97 -19.38
N HIS A 105 0.20 -3.02 -18.57
CA HIS A 105 -0.86 -3.13 -17.58
C HIS A 105 -0.25 -3.25 -16.19
N PHE A 106 -0.27 -2.17 -15.42
CA PHE A 106 0.12 -2.21 -14.02
C PHE A 106 -0.78 -3.18 -13.27
N LYS A 107 -0.20 -4.29 -12.80
CA LYS A 107 -0.88 -5.31 -12.01
C LYS A 107 0.03 -5.76 -10.90
N LEU A 108 -0.40 -5.58 -9.66
CA LEU A 108 0.29 -6.06 -8.47
C LEU A 108 -0.53 -7.18 -7.84
N ILE A 109 0.16 -8.23 -7.39
CA ILE A 109 -0.45 -9.31 -6.61
C ILE A 109 0.41 -9.50 -5.38
N GLY A 110 -0.23 -9.62 -4.21
CA GLY A 110 0.49 -9.81 -2.97
C GLY A 110 -0.34 -10.45 -1.87
N LYS A 111 0.36 -11.03 -0.90
CA LYS A 111 -0.25 -11.63 0.28
C LYS A 111 -0.32 -10.61 1.41
N VAL A 112 -1.42 -10.62 2.13
CA VAL A 112 -1.61 -9.91 3.39
C VAL A 112 -1.39 -10.88 4.54
N LYS A 113 -0.57 -10.48 5.50
CA LYS A 113 -0.43 -11.16 6.79
C LYS A 113 -0.99 -10.25 7.85
N CYS A 114 -1.93 -10.74 8.65
CA CYS A 114 -2.51 -10.02 9.77
C CYS A 114 -2.08 -10.65 11.09
N SER A 115 -2.00 -9.84 12.14
CA SER A 115 -1.63 -10.31 13.47
C SER A 115 -2.82 -10.95 14.21
N SER A 116 -4.04 -10.48 13.95
CA SER A 116 -5.26 -10.91 14.64
C SER A 116 -6.08 -11.98 13.93
N GLY A 117 -5.67 -12.48 12.76
CA GLY A 117 -6.50 -13.38 11.97
C GLY A 117 -5.86 -13.95 10.71
N PRO A 118 -6.63 -14.70 9.90
CA PRO A 118 -6.12 -15.29 8.67
C PRO A 118 -5.74 -14.21 7.66
N GLY A 119 -4.66 -14.45 6.93
CA GLY A 119 -4.28 -13.62 5.79
C GLY A 119 -5.24 -13.74 4.61
N PHE A 120 -5.04 -12.87 3.64
CA PHE A 120 -5.78 -12.82 2.38
C PHE A 120 -4.86 -12.35 1.26
N VAL A 121 -5.32 -12.39 0.02
CA VAL A 121 -4.58 -11.93 -1.15
C VAL A 121 -5.20 -10.62 -1.63
N ILE A 122 -4.36 -9.62 -1.92
CA ILE A 122 -4.76 -8.40 -2.61
C ILE A 122 -4.21 -8.43 -4.04
N ARG A 123 -5.06 -8.04 -4.98
CA ARG A 123 -4.70 -7.75 -6.37
C ARG A 123 -5.04 -6.29 -6.65
N ALA A 124 -4.09 -5.53 -7.18
CA ALA A 124 -4.26 -4.12 -7.47
C ALA A 124 -3.86 -3.80 -8.92
N SER A 125 -4.56 -2.88 -9.55
CA SER A 125 -4.21 -2.37 -10.88
C SER A 125 -4.53 -0.89 -10.98
N LYS A 126 -3.65 -0.08 -11.57
CA LYS A 126 -3.92 1.34 -11.85
C LYS A 126 -5.13 1.47 -12.78
N MET A 127 -5.95 2.48 -12.53
CA MET A 127 -6.98 2.92 -13.47
C MET A 127 -6.36 3.57 -14.71
#